data_AF-A0A4R0ZY70-F1
#
_entry.id   AF-A0A4R0ZY70-F1
#
_cell.length_a   1.000
_cell.length_b   1.000
_cell.length_c   1.000
_cell.angle_alpha   90.00
_cell.angle_beta   90.00
_cell.angle_gamma   90.00
#
_symmetry.space_group_name_H-M   'P 1'
#
loop_
_entity.id
_entity.type
_entity.pdbx_description
1 polymer ?
#
loop_
_entity_poly.entity_id
_entity_poly.type
_entity_poly.pdbx_seq_one_letter_code
_entity_poly.pdbx_strand_id
1 'polypeptide(L)'
;MAYQILINFFLAFIWMFLTGSFTTYGFLIGYLLGLLVIFMMRRFFRESGTNFYFTRVIKLVKLLLIFSRELVMANFEVLRLVLSPKLEIQPGIFRYETSLKSGWKISLLSMLISLTPGTLVVQVSQDNKILYIHALHMPDKEALKQDIYDNFESSIKEATE
;
A
#
# COMPACT_ATOMS: atom_id res chain seq x y z
N MET A 1 2.18 -3.57 -15.03
CA MET A 1 0.79 -3.48 -14.52
C MET A 1 -0.09 -2.65 -15.44
N ALA A 2 0.16 -1.34 -15.61
CA ALA A 2 -0.70 -0.44 -16.39
C ALA A 2 -1.02 -0.94 -17.81
N TYR A 3 -0.01 -1.48 -18.52
CA TYR A 3 -0.20 -2.04 -19.87
C TYR A 3 -1.18 -3.24 -19.90
N GLN A 4 -1.08 -4.18 -18.94
CA GLN A 4 -2.01 -5.32 -18.86
C GLN A 4 -3.43 -4.88 -18.54
N ILE A 5 -3.60 -3.87 -17.67
CA ILE A 5 -4.90 -3.28 -17.37
C ILE A 5 -5.49 -2.63 -18.63
N LEU A 6 -4.69 -1.84 -19.34
CA LEU A 6 -5.10 -1.17 -20.58
C LEU A 6 -5.54 -2.17 -21.65
N ILE A 7 -4.76 -3.25 -21.86
CA ILE A 7 -5.16 -4.34 -22.75
C ILE A 7 -6.48 -4.95 -22.30
N ASN A 8 -6.67 -5.19 -21.00
CA ASN A 8 -7.91 -5.80 -20.52
C ASN A 8 -9.14 -4.93 -20.79
N PHE A 9 -9.00 -3.61 -20.57
CA PHE A 9 -10.03 -2.64 -20.95
C PHE A 9 -10.29 -2.67 -22.46
N PHE A 10 -9.24 -2.68 -23.29
CA PHE A 10 -9.38 -2.73 -24.74
C PHE A 10 -10.08 -4.01 -25.22
N LEU A 11 -9.74 -5.16 -24.64
CA LEU A 11 -10.42 -6.44 -24.92
C LEU A 11 -11.89 -6.41 -24.52
N ALA A 12 -12.22 -5.79 -23.38
CA ALA A 12 -13.61 -5.62 -22.96
C ALA A 12 -14.40 -4.76 -23.96
N PHE A 13 -13.82 -3.68 -24.47
CA PHE A 13 -14.44 -2.85 -25.50
C PHE A 13 -14.59 -3.59 -26.84
N ILE A 14 -13.59 -4.36 -27.27
CA ILE A 14 -13.70 -5.20 -28.47
C ILE A 14 -14.86 -6.18 -28.33
N TRP A 15 -15.01 -6.81 -27.17
CA TRP A 15 -16.13 -7.72 -26.90
C TRP A 15 -17.49 -7.03 -26.98
N MET A 16 -17.63 -5.84 -26.40
CA MET A 16 -18.87 -5.06 -26.50
C MET A 16 -19.17 -4.65 -27.94
N PHE A 17 -18.15 -4.27 -28.71
CA PHE A 17 -18.29 -3.94 -30.12
C PHE A 17 -18.73 -5.14 -30.95
N LEU A 18 -18.15 -6.32 -30.69
CA LEU A 18 -18.49 -7.57 -31.37
C LEU A 18 -19.92 -8.03 -31.07
N THR A 19 -20.38 -7.86 -29.83
CA THR A 19 -21.76 -8.21 -29.42
C THR A 19 -22.79 -7.14 -29.80
N GLY A 20 -22.35 -5.96 -30.23
CA GLY A 20 -23.21 -4.83 -30.56
C GLY A 20 -24.00 -4.26 -29.36
N SER A 21 -23.65 -4.65 -28.13
CA SER A 21 -24.40 -4.29 -26.93
C SER A 21 -23.52 -3.50 -25.94
N PHE A 22 -23.82 -2.22 -25.79
CA PHE A 22 -23.11 -1.33 -24.87
C PHE A 22 -23.75 -1.34 -23.48
N THR A 23 -23.77 -2.51 -22.85
CA THR A 23 -24.32 -2.70 -21.49
C THR A 23 -23.21 -2.92 -20.49
N THR A 24 -23.46 -2.54 -19.22
CA THR A 24 -22.53 -2.82 -18.11
C THR A 24 -22.25 -4.31 -17.97
N TYR A 25 -23.25 -5.15 -18.26
CA TYR A 25 -23.11 -6.61 -18.22
C TYR A 25 -22.18 -7.13 -19.32
N GLY A 26 -22.32 -6.60 -20.55
CA GLY A 26 -21.43 -6.89 -21.66
C GLY A 26 -19.97 -6.49 -21.37
N PHE A 27 -19.76 -5.33 -20.75
CA PHE A 27 -18.44 -4.90 -20.30
C PHE A 27 -17.83 -5.87 -19.28
N LEU A 28 -18.59 -6.28 -18.26
CA LEU A 28 -18.11 -7.21 -17.23
C LEU A 28 -17.70 -8.56 -17.81
N ILE A 29 -18.51 -9.13 -18.71
CA ILE A 29 -18.17 -10.38 -19.41
C ILE A 29 -16.91 -10.20 -20.24
N GLY A 30 -16.83 -9.13 -21.03
CA GLY A 30 -15.66 -8.84 -21.86
C GLY A 30 -14.38 -8.65 -21.03
N TYR A 31 -14.48 -7.99 -19.88
CA TYR A 31 -13.37 -7.80 -18.95
C TYR A 31 -12.92 -9.11 -18.31
N LEU A 32 -13.85 -10.02 -18.01
CA LEU A 32 -13.55 -11.34 -17.44
C LEU A 32 -12.89 -12.26 -18.48
N LEU A 33 -13.37 -12.22 -19.73
CA LEU A 33 -12.74 -12.90 -20.86
C LEU A 33 -11.34 -12.34 -21.13
N GLY A 34 -11.17 -11.03 -21.14
CA GLY A 34 -9.85 -10.41 -21.30
C GLY A 34 -8.88 -10.77 -20.17
N LEU A 35 -9.37 -10.88 -18.93
CA LEU A 35 -8.60 -11.36 -17.79
C LEU A 35 -8.13 -12.82 -18.01
N LEU A 36 -9.01 -13.68 -18.54
CA LEU A 36 -8.67 -15.08 -18.88
C LEU A 36 -7.61 -15.13 -19.99
N VAL A 37 -7.73 -14.31 -21.03
CA VAL A 37 -6.74 -14.22 -22.12
C VAL A 37 -5.38 -13.77 -21.58
N ILE A 38 -5.33 -12.69 -20.79
CA ILE A 38 -4.09 -12.21 -20.17
C ILE A 38 -3.51 -13.27 -19.21
N PHE A 39 -4.35 -14.00 -18.49
CA PHE A 39 -3.92 -15.08 -17.63
C PHE A 39 -3.29 -16.24 -18.41
N MET A 40 -3.86 -16.64 -19.55
CA MET A 40 -3.23 -17.64 -20.43
C MET A 40 -1.92 -17.13 -21.03
N MET A 41 -1.88 -15.86 -21.43
CA MET A 41 -0.69 -15.19 -21.96
C MET A 41 0.33 -14.78 -20.90
N ARG A 42 0.10 -15.11 -19.61
CA ARG A 42 1.01 -14.73 -18.50
C ARG A 42 2.46 -15.14 -18.73
N ARG A 43 2.69 -16.26 -19.45
CA ARG A 43 4.03 -16.77 -19.76
C ARG A 43 4.80 -15.82 -20.67
N PHE A 44 4.12 -15.18 -21.62
CA PHE A 44 4.72 -14.23 -22.56
C PHE A 44 5.10 -12.92 -21.86
N PHE A 45 4.26 -12.43 -20.93
CA PHE A 45 4.53 -11.23 -20.14
C PHE A 45 5.55 -11.43 -19.01
N ARG A 46 5.88 -12.69 -18.68
CA ARG A 46 6.83 -13.02 -17.61
C ARG A 46 8.26 -12.65 -17.98
N GLU A 47 8.60 -12.63 -19.27
CA GLU A 47 9.93 -12.22 -19.74
C GLU A 47 10.18 -10.71 -19.60
N SER A 48 9.13 -9.90 -19.52
CA SER A 48 9.23 -8.46 -19.23
C SER A 48 9.31 -8.14 -17.73
N GLY A 49 9.51 -9.14 -16.85
CA GLY A 49 9.66 -8.95 -15.40
C GLY A 49 8.40 -8.49 -14.66
N THR A 50 7.23 -8.50 -15.32
CA THR A 50 5.97 -8.08 -14.70
C THR A 50 5.09 -9.27 -14.35
N ASN A 51 4.85 -9.48 -13.05
CA ASN A 51 3.87 -10.44 -12.56
C ASN A 51 2.45 -10.09 -13.04
N PHE A 52 1.56 -11.09 -12.99
CA PHE A 52 0.15 -10.92 -13.33
C PHE A 52 -0.47 -9.77 -12.51
N TYR A 53 -1.08 -8.79 -13.20
CA TYR A 53 -1.50 -7.54 -12.57
C TYR A 53 -2.48 -7.76 -11.39
N PHE A 54 -3.34 -8.78 -11.47
CA PHE A 54 -4.33 -9.08 -10.43
C PHE A 54 -3.67 -9.45 -9.10
N THR A 55 -2.56 -10.20 -9.11
CA THR A 55 -1.82 -10.54 -7.89
C THR A 55 -1.32 -9.28 -7.19
N ARG A 56 -0.89 -8.29 -7.96
CA ARG A 56 -0.43 -7.01 -7.41
C ARG A 56 -1.60 -6.16 -6.89
N VAL A 57 -2.76 -6.20 -7.56
CA VAL A 57 -3.99 -5.57 -7.03
C VAL A 57 -4.37 -6.16 -5.68
N ILE A 58 -4.35 -7.49 -5.52
CA ILE A 58 -4.62 -8.14 -4.23
C ILE A 58 -3.66 -7.65 -3.14
N LYS A 59 -2.37 -7.53 -3.45
CA LYS A 59 -1.36 -7.02 -2.50
C LYS A 59 -1.58 -5.55 -2.12
N LEU A 60 -2.03 -4.72 -3.05
CA LEU A 60 -2.43 -3.34 -2.75
C LEU A 60 -3.67 -3.28 -1.86
N VAL A 61 -4.67 -4.14 -2.12
CA VAL A 61 -5.85 -4.25 -1.25
C VAL A 61 -5.46 -4.73 0.15
N LYS A 62 -4.55 -5.71 0.26
CA LYS A 62 -3.99 -6.16 1.55
C LYS A 62 -3.31 -5.01 2.30
N LEU A 63 -2.47 -4.21 1.62
CA LEU A 63 -1.84 -3.02 2.22
C LEU A 63 -2.89 -2.04 2.76
N LEU A 64 -3.96 -1.79 1.98
CA LEU A 64 -5.04 -0.89 2.39
C LEU A 64 -5.82 -1.41 3.59
N LEU A 65 -6.04 -2.72 3.68
CA LEU A 65 -6.68 -3.36 4.84
C LEU A 65 -5.80 -3.28 6.09
N ILE A 66 -4.49 -3.54 5.95
CA ILE A 66 -3.53 -3.41 7.05
C ILE A 66 -3.52 -1.96 7.54
N PHE A 67 -3.41 -0.99 6.63
CA PHE A 67 -3.45 0.42 6.98
C PHE A 67 -4.76 0.81 7.68
N SER A 68 -5.91 0.34 7.20
CA SER A 68 -7.19 0.64 7.82
C SER A 68 -7.28 0.07 9.24
N ARG A 69 -6.74 -1.13 9.47
CA ARG A 69 -6.66 -1.73 10.81
C ARG A 69 -5.77 -0.88 11.73
N GLU A 70 -4.55 -0.58 11.30
CA GLU A 70 -3.59 0.23 12.09
C GLU A 70 -4.15 1.61 12.41
N LEU A 71 -4.79 2.26 11.43
CA LEU A 71 -5.45 3.54 11.61
C LEU A 71 -6.50 3.48 12.72
N VAL A 72 -7.35 2.46 12.73
CA VAL A 72 -8.38 2.28 13.76
C VAL A 72 -7.76 2.00 15.13
N MET A 73 -6.78 1.09 15.20
CA MET A 73 -6.11 0.72 16.45
C MET A 73 -5.38 1.92 17.08
N ALA A 74 -4.62 2.67 16.28
CA ALA A 74 -3.91 3.86 16.72
C ALA A 74 -4.86 4.97 17.19
N ASN A 75 -6.04 5.13 16.56
CA ASN A 75 -7.07 6.04 17.08
C ASN A 75 -7.56 5.61 18.48
N PHE A 76 -7.77 4.31 18.72
CA PHE A 76 -8.14 3.82 20.03
C PHE A 76 -7.03 4.01 21.07
N GLU A 77 -5.77 3.85 20.70
CA GLU A 77 -4.63 4.10 21.58
C GLU A 77 -4.54 5.56 21.99
N VAL A 78 -4.63 6.48 21.02
CA VAL A 78 -4.67 7.93 21.29
C VAL A 78 -5.90 8.29 22.14
N LEU A 79 -7.07 7.72 21.87
CA LEU A 79 -8.27 7.93 22.68
C LEU A 79 -8.06 7.49 24.13
N ARG A 80 -7.46 6.30 24.35
CA ARG A 80 -7.13 5.81 25.69
C ARG A 80 -6.15 6.72 26.42
N LEU A 81 -5.14 7.24 25.72
CA LEU A 81 -4.17 8.19 26.28
C LEU A 81 -4.84 9.49 26.71
N VAL A 82 -5.75 10.03 25.90
CA VAL A 82 -6.47 11.29 26.20
C VAL A 82 -7.48 11.12 27.34
N LEU A 83 -8.18 9.98 27.40
CA LEU A 83 -9.16 9.70 28.46
C LEU A 83 -8.51 9.23 29.77
N SER A 84 -7.23 8.87 29.76
CA SER A 84 -6.53 8.42 30.95
C SER A 84 -6.49 9.53 32.00
N PRO A 85 -6.83 9.26 33.27
CA PRO A 85 -6.76 10.24 34.35
C PRO A 85 -5.32 10.70 34.63
N LYS A 86 -4.32 9.92 34.20
CA LYS A 86 -2.91 10.28 34.25
C LYS A 86 -2.33 10.24 32.84
N LEU A 87 -1.76 11.38 32.43
CA LEU A 87 -1.19 11.56 31.10
C LEU A 87 0.24 11.00 31.07
N GLU A 88 0.37 9.69 30.96
CA GLU A 88 1.67 9.00 30.88
C GLU A 88 2.14 8.96 29.42
N ILE A 89 2.61 10.10 28.91
CA ILE A 89 3.10 10.24 27.54
C ILE A 89 4.63 10.28 27.53
N GLN A 90 5.27 9.48 26.68
CA GLN A 90 6.71 9.48 26.48
C GLN A 90 7.02 9.87 25.02
N PRO A 91 7.01 11.17 24.70
CA PRO A 91 7.25 11.62 23.34
C PRO A 91 8.73 11.49 22.98
N GLY A 92 9.01 11.27 21.71
CA GLY A 92 10.39 11.18 21.25
C GLY A 92 10.52 11.21 19.74
N ILE A 93 11.68 11.66 19.27
CA ILE A 93 12.08 11.57 17.88
C ILE A 93 13.09 10.45 17.74
N PHE A 94 12.88 9.57 16.78
CA PHE A 94 13.81 8.50 16.48
C PHE A 94 14.12 8.41 14.99
N ARG A 95 15.27 7.79 14.71
CA ARG A 95 15.76 7.48 13.38
C ARG A 95 15.22 6.11 12.94
N TYR A 96 14.59 6.06 11.78
CA TYR A 96 14.14 4.85 11.11
C TYR A 96 14.87 4.71 9.76
N GLU A 97 15.54 3.58 9.55
CA GLU A 97 16.27 3.31 8.31
C GLU A 97 15.38 2.50 7.37
N THR A 98 15.02 3.09 6.23
CA THR A 98 14.21 2.40 5.23
C THR A 98 15.09 1.74 4.19
N SER A 99 14.66 0.56 3.74
CA SER A 99 15.28 -0.15 2.62
C SER A 99 14.56 0.07 1.30
N LEU A 100 13.51 0.91 1.29
CA LEU A 100 12.85 1.36 0.07
C LEU A 100 13.79 2.29 -0.71
N LYS A 101 13.96 2.00 -2.01
CA LYS A 101 14.89 2.76 -2.87
C LYS A 101 14.22 3.87 -3.69
N SER A 102 12.90 3.78 -3.87
CA SER A 102 12.18 4.66 -4.80
C SER A 102 11.48 5.77 -4.04
N GLY A 103 11.67 7.02 -4.49
CA GLY A 103 11.15 8.21 -3.81
C GLY A 103 9.65 8.16 -3.54
N TRP A 104 8.84 7.72 -4.51
CA TRP A 104 7.39 7.61 -4.31
C TRP A 104 7.00 6.53 -3.28
N LYS A 105 7.77 5.44 -3.17
CA LYS A 105 7.55 4.41 -2.13
C LYS A 105 7.86 4.96 -0.75
N ILE A 106 8.90 5.78 -0.63
CA ILE A 106 9.28 6.46 0.62
C ILE A 106 8.25 7.51 1.00
N SER A 107 7.74 8.28 0.04
CA SER A 107 6.63 9.22 0.25
C SER A 107 5.38 8.49 0.72
N LEU A 108 5.03 7.36 0.10
CA LEU A 108 3.90 6.53 0.52
C LEU A 108 4.10 6.02 1.96
N LEU A 109 5.27 5.47 2.29
CA LEU A 109 5.59 5.04 3.66
C LEU A 109 5.44 6.20 4.65
N SER A 110 5.96 7.38 4.29
CA SER A 110 5.89 8.57 5.13
C SER A 110 4.45 9.03 5.38
N MET A 111 3.60 8.95 4.36
CA MET A 111 2.18 9.26 4.47
C MET A 111 1.46 8.25 5.36
N LEU A 112 1.70 6.95 5.21
CA LEU A 112 1.06 5.92 6.04
C LEU A 112 1.43 6.05 7.52
N ILE A 113 2.71 6.31 7.82
CA ILE A 113 3.19 6.57 9.18
C ILE A 113 2.52 7.85 9.74
N SER A 114 2.52 8.94 8.97
CA SER A 114 1.97 10.23 9.45
C SER A 114 0.45 10.23 9.59
N LEU A 115 -0.25 9.38 8.84
CA LEU A 115 -1.70 9.19 8.97
C LEU A 115 -2.07 8.30 10.15
N THR A 116 -1.13 7.52 10.69
CA THR A 116 -1.36 6.69 11.88
C THR A 116 -1.26 7.56 13.12
N PRO A 117 -2.37 7.79 13.86
CA PRO A 117 -2.37 8.68 15.01
C PRO A 117 -1.31 8.31 16.04
N GLY A 118 -0.58 9.32 16.52
CA GLY A 118 0.52 9.09 17.45
C GLY A 118 1.90 9.00 16.81
N THR A 119 2.02 8.99 15.48
CA THR A 119 3.31 9.12 14.77
C THR A 119 3.27 10.18 13.67
N LEU A 120 4.41 10.82 13.41
CA LEU A 120 4.58 11.84 12.38
C LEU A 120 5.97 11.78 11.78
N VAL A 121 6.09 11.75 10.46
CA VAL A 121 7.40 11.92 9.81
C VAL A 121 7.76 13.41 9.75
N VAL A 122 8.85 13.78 10.44
CA VAL A 122 9.34 15.16 10.54
C VAL A 122 10.23 15.51 9.36
N GLN A 123 11.11 14.59 8.97
CA GLN A 123 12.09 14.82 7.91
C GLN A 123 12.50 13.51 7.25
N VAL A 124 12.74 13.59 5.93
CA VAL A 124 13.42 12.56 5.15
C VAL A 124 14.86 13.03 4.88
N SER A 125 15.84 12.16 5.05
CA SER A 125 17.24 12.49 4.74
C SER A 125 17.44 12.75 3.24
N GLN A 126 18.45 13.55 2.90
CA GLN A 126 18.77 13.87 1.50
C GLN A 126 19.10 12.63 0.65
N ASP A 127 19.66 11.59 1.28
CA ASP A 127 19.98 10.33 0.64
C ASP A 127 18.80 9.35 0.57
N ASN A 128 17.61 9.75 1.05
CA ASN A 128 16.37 8.94 1.03
C ASN A 128 16.46 7.61 1.78
N LYS A 129 17.41 7.45 2.71
CA LYS A 129 17.59 6.21 3.49
C LYS A 129 17.02 6.30 4.91
N ILE A 130 16.80 7.51 5.41
CA ILE A 130 16.50 7.74 6.81
C ILE A 130 15.25 8.60 6.92
N LEU A 131 14.30 8.13 7.73
CA LEU A 131 13.12 8.86 8.17
C LEU A 131 13.31 9.26 9.63
N TYR A 132 13.14 10.55 9.92
CA TYR A 132 13.05 11.06 11.29
C TYR A 132 11.58 11.11 11.69
N ILE A 133 11.21 10.27 12.65
CA ILE A 133 9.83 10.05 13.06
C ILE A 133 9.66 10.56 14.48
N HIS A 134 8.68 11.43 14.69
CA HIS A 134 8.19 11.82 15.99
C HIS A 134 7.07 10.87 16.42
N ALA A 135 7.19 10.28 17.60
CA ALA A 135 6.13 9.51 18.23
C ALA A 135 5.59 10.27 19.44
N LEU A 136 4.26 10.28 19.59
CA LEU A 136 3.57 10.86 20.72
C LEU A 136 3.89 10.07 22.00
N HIS A 137 3.81 8.74 21.95
CA HIS A 137 4.10 7.85 23.07
C HIS A 137 4.95 6.69 22.58
N MET A 138 6.18 6.58 23.09
CA MET A 138 7.18 5.59 22.66
C MET A 138 7.89 5.00 23.89
N PRO A 139 7.26 4.02 24.58
CA PRO A 139 7.89 3.33 25.69
C PRO A 139 8.98 2.36 25.23
N ASP A 140 8.81 1.78 24.04
CA ASP A 140 9.80 0.92 23.37
C ASP A 140 10.00 1.38 21.92
N LYS A 141 11.17 1.95 21.66
CA LYS A 141 11.58 2.45 20.34
C LYS A 141 11.77 1.32 19.33
N GLU A 142 12.31 0.17 19.74
CA GLU A 142 12.62 -0.90 18.80
C GLU A 142 11.36 -1.66 18.40
N ALA A 143 10.41 -1.83 19.33
CA ALA A 143 9.07 -2.33 19.01
C ALA A 143 8.38 -1.46 17.95
N LEU A 144 8.37 -0.14 18.13
CA LEU A 144 7.73 0.78 17.17
C LEU A 144 8.37 0.72 15.78
N LYS A 145 9.70 0.58 15.69
CA LYS A 145 10.37 0.38 14.40
C LYS A 145 9.97 -0.93 13.74
N GLN A 146 9.86 -2.01 14.52
CA GLN A 146 9.47 -3.32 14.03
C GLN A 146 8.02 -3.28 13.50
N ASP A 147 7.11 -2.63 14.21
CA ASP A 147 5.71 -2.47 13.79
C ASP A 147 5.59 -1.70 12.46
N ILE A 148 6.37 -0.62 12.29
CA ILE A 148 6.42 0.14 11.03
C ILE A 148 6.93 -0.75 9.88
N TYR A 149 7.94 -1.57 10.14
CA TYR A 149 8.50 -2.47 9.13
C TYR A 149 7.48 -3.54 8.72
N ASP A 150 6.89 -4.25 9.70
CA ASP A 150 6.02 -5.39 9.47
C ASP A 150 4.70 -4.97 8.80
N ASN A 151 4.09 -3.88 9.26
CA ASN A 151 2.81 -3.43 8.75
C ASN A 151 2.94 -2.68 7.42
N PHE A 152 3.91 -1.75 7.31
CA PHE A 152 3.97 -0.83 6.17
C PHE A 152 5.10 -1.14 5.20
N GLU A 153 6.37 -1.12 5.63
CA GLU A 153 7.49 -1.24 4.68
C GLU A 153 7.48 -2.58 3.93
N SER A 154 7.28 -3.68 4.65
CA SER A 154 7.16 -5.04 4.09
C SER A 154 6.01 -5.14 3.09
N SER A 155 4.82 -4.63 3.47
CA SER A 155 3.63 -4.62 2.62
C SER A 155 3.80 -3.75 1.36
N ILE A 156 4.49 -2.60 1.47
CA ILE A 156 4.82 -1.76 0.32
C ILE A 156 5.77 -2.49 -0.63
N LYS A 157 6.82 -3.13 -0.12
CA LYS A 157 7.71 -3.94 -0.97
C LYS A 157 6.93 -5.03 -1.69
N GLU A 158 6.15 -5.81 -0.94
CA GLU A 158 5.34 -6.89 -1.49
C GLU A 158 4.42 -6.40 -2.61
N ALA A 159 3.76 -5.24 -2.44
CA ALA A 159 2.82 -4.68 -3.41
C ALA A 159 3.48 -3.99 -4.62
N THR A 160 4.76 -3.64 -4.54
CA THR A 160 5.42 -2.79 -5.55
C THR A 160 6.56 -3.46 -6.28
N GLU A 161 7.04 -4.60 -5.78
CA GLU A 161 8.02 -5.50 -6.41
C GLU A 161 7.27 -6.67 -7.07
#